data_AF-A0A2A9HK74-F1
#
_entry.id   AF-A0A2A9HK74-F1
#
_cell.length_a   1.000
_cell.length_b   1.000
_cell.length_c   1.000
_cell.angle_alpha   90.00
_cell.angle_beta   90.00
_cell.angle_gamma   90.00
#
_symmetry.space_group_name_H-M   'P 1'
#
loop_
_entity.id
_entity.type
_entity.pdbx_description
1 polymer ?
#
loop_
_entity_poly.entity_id
_entity_poly.type
_entity_poly.pdbx_seq_one_letter_code
_entity_poly.pdbx_strand_id
1 'polypeptide(L)'
;MLVGQRCRLGGRFSRCNSPAEETCVYCGKPFCARHTYYREGHEAVCTSARCRAKRDDLVAYQSYRRAVLTRNQAGLCGIEGCTPHPAHECSLCRGHFCSLHVRERMYPFRQGWVTVERPASVCARCWDRRKIWRGA
;
A
#
# COMPACT_ATOMS: atom_id res chain seq x y z
N MET A 1 -17.96 13.21 -13.82
CA MET A 1 -17.44 14.59 -13.79
C MET A 1 -17.86 15.23 -12.47
N LEU A 2 -16.91 15.78 -11.72
CA LEU A 2 -17.19 16.49 -10.47
C LEU A 2 -17.58 17.93 -10.81
N VAL A 3 -18.88 18.21 -10.85
CA VAL A 3 -19.40 19.53 -11.25
C VAL A 3 -18.80 20.63 -10.37
N GLY A 4 -18.19 21.63 -11.00
CA GLY A 4 -17.58 22.79 -10.33
C GLY A 4 -16.20 22.58 -9.71
N GLN A 5 -15.63 21.37 -9.72
CA GLN A 5 -14.29 21.14 -9.16
C GLN A 5 -13.19 21.34 -10.20
N ARG A 6 -12.06 21.91 -9.76
CA ARG A 6 -10.86 22.13 -10.58
C ARG A 6 -9.72 21.23 -10.12
N CYS A 7 -8.90 20.78 -11.05
CA CYS A 7 -7.72 19.99 -10.77
C CYS A 7 -6.78 20.73 -9.80
N ARG A 8 -6.50 20.12 -8.65
CA ARG A 8 -5.60 20.66 -7.61
C ARG A 8 -4.18 20.09 -7.66
N LEU A 9 -3.83 19.43 -8.77
CA LEU A 9 -2.46 18.96 -9.00
C LEU A 9 -1.62 19.99 -9.76
N GLY A 10 -0.30 19.91 -9.53
CA GLY A 10 0.69 20.86 -10.02
C GLY A 10 1.77 21.12 -8.97
N GLY A 11 2.74 21.98 -9.32
CA GLY A 11 3.81 22.41 -8.42
C GLY A 11 3.32 23.44 -7.40
N ARG A 12 4.22 23.83 -6.48
CA ARG A 12 3.93 24.85 -5.45
C ARG A 12 3.56 26.21 -6.04
N PHE A 13 4.03 26.50 -7.26
CA PHE A 13 3.86 27.79 -7.95
C PHE A 13 2.93 27.72 -9.17
N SER A 14 2.47 26.54 -9.58
CA SER A 14 1.55 26.38 -10.71
C SER A 14 0.60 25.22 -10.50
N ARG A 15 -0.70 25.52 -10.35
CA ARG A 15 -1.77 24.51 -10.31
C ARG A 15 -2.39 24.38 -11.70
N CYS A 16 -2.78 23.17 -12.07
CA CYS A 16 -3.35 22.90 -13.38
C CYS A 16 -4.65 23.66 -13.65
N ASN A 17 -5.57 23.72 -12.67
CA ASN A 17 -6.87 24.39 -12.75
C ASN A 17 -7.80 23.94 -13.90
N SER A 18 -7.47 22.89 -14.66
CA SER A 18 -8.39 22.26 -15.63
C SER A 18 -9.61 21.65 -14.92
N PRO A 19 -10.74 21.45 -15.61
CA PRO A 19 -11.91 20.76 -15.06
C PRO A 19 -11.52 19.42 -14.44
N ALA A 20 -11.97 19.15 -13.22
CA ALA A 20 -11.70 17.88 -12.56
C ALA A 20 -12.68 16.81 -13.04
N GLU A 21 -12.16 15.63 -13.32
CA GLU A 21 -12.95 14.48 -13.74
C GLU A 21 -13.21 13.54 -12.57
N GLU A 22 -12.18 13.35 -11.72
CA GLU A 22 -12.13 12.34 -10.66
C GLU A 22 -11.51 12.88 -9.36
N THR A 23 -11.71 12.16 -8.26
CA THR A 23 -11.08 12.41 -6.95
C THR A 23 -10.08 11.31 -6.61
N CYS A 24 -8.87 11.69 -6.17
CA CYS A 24 -7.84 10.71 -5.83
C CYS A 24 -8.21 9.92 -4.57
N VAL A 25 -8.26 8.59 -4.68
CA VAL A 25 -8.58 7.70 -3.54
C VAL A 25 -7.58 7.80 -2.38
N TYR A 26 -6.34 8.25 -2.63
CA TYR A 26 -5.31 8.33 -1.59
C TYR A 26 -5.16 9.69 -0.92
N CYS A 27 -5.36 10.78 -1.67
CA CYS A 27 -5.15 12.13 -1.14
C CYS A 27 -6.42 13.00 -1.14
N GLY A 28 -7.54 12.49 -1.64
CA GLY A 28 -8.82 13.20 -1.71
C GLY A 28 -8.83 14.42 -2.63
N LYS A 29 -7.75 14.69 -3.37
CA LYS A 29 -7.67 15.86 -4.26
C LYS A 29 -8.34 15.56 -5.60
N PRO A 30 -9.16 16.48 -6.12
CA PRO A 30 -9.70 16.37 -7.47
C PRO A 30 -8.61 16.59 -8.53
N PHE A 31 -8.68 15.85 -9.63
CA PHE A 31 -7.73 15.92 -10.74
C PHE A 31 -8.39 15.75 -12.12
N CYS A 32 -7.73 16.26 -13.17
CA CYS A 32 -8.18 16.17 -14.57
C CYS A 32 -7.55 14.96 -15.28
N ALA A 33 -8.04 14.59 -16.48
CA ALA A 33 -7.50 13.47 -17.27
C ALA A 33 -5.97 13.48 -17.42
N ARG A 34 -5.35 14.67 -17.63
CA ARG A 34 -3.89 14.80 -17.77
C ARG A 34 -3.12 14.38 -16.52
N HIS A 35 -3.76 14.47 -15.35
CA HIS A 35 -3.15 14.12 -14.08
C HIS A 35 -3.67 12.79 -13.51
N THR A 36 -4.24 11.96 -14.39
CA THR A 36 -4.58 10.57 -14.09
C THR A 36 -3.33 9.71 -14.19
N TYR A 37 -2.99 9.03 -13.10
CA TYR A 37 -1.96 7.99 -13.11
C TYR A 37 -2.56 6.61 -13.37
N TYR A 38 -3.66 6.31 -12.69
CA TYR A 38 -4.36 5.05 -12.81
C TYR A 38 -5.86 5.29 -12.64
N ARG A 39 -6.67 4.62 -13.47
CA ARG A 39 -8.13 4.68 -13.41
C ARG A 39 -8.69 3.34 -13.87
N GLU A 40 -9.40 2.66 -12.97
CA GLU A 40 -10.10 1.41 -13.27
C GLU A 40 -11.29 1.25 -12.32
N GLY A 41 -12.49 1.02 -12.86
CA GLY A 41 -13.71 0.95 -12.06
C GLY A 41 -13.90 2.19 -11.18
N HIS A 42 -13.98 1.98 -9.85
CA HIS A 42 -14.15 3.03 -8.85
C HIS A 42 -12.82 3.57 -8.28
N GLU A 43 -11.68 3.06 -8.73
CA GLU A 43 -10.37 3.54 -8.28
C GLU A 43 -9.80 4.57 -9.25
N ALA A 44 -9.54 5.77 -8.74
CA ALA A 44 -8.89 6.84 -9.49
C ALA A 44 -7.69 7.38 -8.68
N VAL A 45 -6.49 7.34 -9.26
CA VAL A 45 -5.23 7.75 -8.62
C VAL A 45 -4.57 8.85 -9.43
N CYS A 46 -4.14 9.89 -8.73
CA CYS A 46 -3.54 11.06 -9.31
C CYS A 46 -2.01 10.92 -9.48
N THR A 47 -1.39 11.74 -10.35
CA THR A 47 0.04 11.65 -10.68
C THR A 47 1.02 12.13 -9.60
N SER A 48 0.56 12.57 -8.43
CA SER A 48 1.47 12.98 -7.36
C SER A 48 2.40 11.83 -6.93
N ALA A 49 3.69 12.11 -6.75
CA ALA A 49 4.71 11.09 -6.47
C ALA A 49 4.32 10.13 -5.34
N ARG A 50 3.75 10.66 -4.26
CA ARG A 50 3.26 9.88 -3.12
C ARG A 50 2.06 8.98 -3.46
N CYS A 51 1.11 9.45 -4.26
CA CYS A 51 -0.05 8.64 -4.64
C CYS A 51 0.34 7.53 -5.64
N ARG A 52 1.25 7.82 -6.57
CA ARG A 52 1.83 6.80 -7.46
C ARG A 52 2.53 5.71 -6.65
N ALA A 53 3.42 6.09 -5.73
CA ALA A 53 4.14 5.13 -4.87
C ALA A 53 3.18 4.22 -4.06
N LYS A 54 2.06 4.75 -3.57
CA LYS A 54 1.02 3.94 -2.89
C LYS A 54 0.34 2.95 -3.84
N ARG A 55 0.02 3.37 -5.07
CA ARG A 55 -0.56 2.47 -6.08
C ARG A 55 0.41 1.36 -6.46
N ASP A 56 1.66 1.73 -6.76
CA ASP A 56 2.70 0.79 -7.20
C ASP A 56 3.03 -0.21 -6.09
N ASP A 57 3.13 0.25 -4.83
CA ASP A 57 3.27 -0.64 -3.68
C ASP A 57 2.07 -1.58 -3.53
N LEU A 58 0.84 -1.09 -3.73
CA LEU A 58 -0.35 -1.93 -3.62
C LEU A 58 -0.35 -3.05 -4.67
N VAL A 59 -0.01 -2.75 -5.93
CA VAL A 59 0.12 -3.75 -6.99
C VAL A 59 1.20 -4.78 -6.62
N ALA A 60 2.39 -4.31 -6.27
CA ALA A 60 3.51 -5.17 -5.91
C ALA A 60 3.24 -6.00 -4.64
N TYR A 61 2.47 -5.46 -3.69
CA TYR A 61 2.06 -6.18 -2.49
C TYR A 61 1.01 -7.26 -2.80
N GLN A 62 0.07 -7.01 -3.71
CA GLN A 62 -0.92 -8.01 -4.12
C GLN A 62 -0.26 -9.18 -4.86
N SER A 63 0.72 -8.94 -5.73
CA SER A 63 1.50 -10.02 -6.35
C SER A 63 2.32 -10.79 -5.32
N TYR A 64 3.04 -10.10 -4.44
CA TYR A 64 3.78 -10.70 -3.33
C TYR A 64 2.88 -11.58 -2.45
N ARG A 65 1.72 -11.06 -2.02
CA ARG A 65 0.80 -11.80 -1.16
C ARG A 65 0.27 -13.06 -1.84
N ARG A 66 -0.04 -13.00 -3.13
CA ARG A 66 -0.44 -14.19 -3.90
C ARG A 66 0.68 -15.24 -3.91
N ALA A 67 1.91 -14.84 -4.22
CA ALA A 67 3.05 -15.75 -4.22
C ALA A 67 3.29 -16.41 -2.84
N VAL A 68 3.20 -15.62 -1.76
CA VAL A 68 3.30 -16.12 -0.39
C VAL A 68 2.23 -17.18 -0.11
N LEU A 69 0.96 -16.90 -0.42
CA LEU A 69 -0.14 -17.82 -0.16
C LEU A 69 -0.03 -19.11 -0.97
N THR A 70 0.38 -19.03 -2.24
CA THR A 70 0.64 -20.21 -3.07
C THR A 70 1.73 -21.10 -2.45
N ARG A 71 2.80 -20.51 -1.92
CA ARG A 71 3.85 -21.28 -1.23
C ARG A 71 3.37 -21.86 0.09
N ASN A 72 2.57 -21.11 0.84
CA ASN A 72 2.00 -21.60 2.10
C ASN A 72 1.07 -22.80 1.90
N GLN A 73 0.32 -22.84 0.80
CA GLN A 73 -0.49 -24.01 0.43
C GLN A 73 0.36 -25.27 0.21
N ALA A 74 1.60 -25.12 -0.24
CA ALA A 74 2.57 -26.20 -0.37
C ALA A 74 3.32 -26.53 0.96
N GLY A 75 2.93 -25.92 2.08
CA GLY A 75 3.60 -26.12 3.38
C GLY A 75 5.00 -25.49 3.45
N LEU A 76 5.31 -24.54 2.58
CA LEU A 76 6.62 -23.89 2.52
C LEU A 76 6.57 -22.48 3.12
N CYS A 77 7.74 -21.99 3.52
CA CYS A 77 7.90 -20.58 3.87
C CYS A 77 7.48 -19.67 2.69
N GLY A 78 6.76 -18.59 3.00
CA GLY A 78 6.29 -17.62 2.00
C GLY A 78 7.37 -16.89 1.22
N ILE A 79 8.65 -17.00 1.59
CA ILE A 79 9.78 -16.45 0.83
C ILE A 79 10.20 -17.44 -0.26
N GLU A 80 10.33 -16.93 -1.48
CA GLU A 80 10.84 -17.68 -2.62
C GLU A 80 12.26 -18.21 -2.35
N GLY A 81 12.53 -19.44 -2.75
CA GLY A 81 13.82 -20.11 -2.48
C GLY A 81 14.00 -20.60 -1.04
N CYS A 82 13.10 -20.26 -0.10
CA CYS A 82 13.16 -20.73 1.28
C CYS A 82 12.41 -22.06 1.45
N THR A 83 13.13 -23.13 1.82
CA THR A 83 12.59 -24.48 2.02
C THR A 83 12.13 -24.83 3.45
N PRO A 84 12.61 -24.19 4.54
CA PRO A 84 12.12 -24.45 5.90
C PRO A 84 10.61 -24.39 6.04
N HIS A 85 10.06 -25.29 6.87
CA HIS A 85 8.63 -25.32 7.19
C HIS A 85 8.25 -24.04 7.96
N PRO A 86 7.12 -23.41 7.62
CA PRO A 86 6.70 -22.20 8.30
C PRO A 86 6.17 -22.53 9.72
N ALA A 87 6.55 -21.72 10.69
CA ALA A 87 6.11 -21.86 12.10
C ALA A 87 5.41 -20.60 12.63
N HIS A 88 5.50 -19.48 11.90
CA HIS A 88 4.98 -18.19 12.36
C HIS A 88 4.13 -17.52 11.29
N GLU A 89 3.10 -16.80 11.72
CA GLU A 89 2.21 -16.03 10.86
C GLU A 89 2.56 -14.53 10.94
N CYS A 90 2.58 -13.85 9.80
CA CYS A 90 2.67 -12.39 9.80
C CYS A 90 1.30 -11.78 10.12
N SER A 91 1.24 -10.95 11.17
CA SER A 91 0.00 -10.30 11.63
C SER A 91 -0.62 -9.32 10.61
N LEU A 92 0.08 -8.97 9.53
CA LEU A 92 -0.37 -7.98 8.54
C LEU A 92 -0.78 -8.60 7.20
N CYS A 93 0.00 -9.54 6.66
CA CYS A 93 -0.34 -10.20 5.40
C CYS A 93 -1.06 -11.55 5.58
N ARG A 94 -1.05 -12.10 6.80
CA ARG A 94 -1.54 -13.45 7.15
C ARG A 94 -0.82 -14.58 6.41
N GLY A 95 0.37 -14.31 5.87
CA GLY A 95 1.25 -15.33 5.30
C GLY A 95 2.06 -16.05 6.38
N HIS A 96 2.44 -17.30 6.13
CA HIS A 96 3.26 -18.07 7.06
C HIS A 96 4.74 -18.11 6.64
N PHE A 97 5.63 -18.03 7.62
CA PHE A 97 7.07 -17.88 7.44
C PHE A 97 7.84 -18.70 8.48
N CYS A 98 9.10 -19.03 8.17
CA CYS A 98 10.03 -19.53 9.17
C CYS A 98 10.51 -18.39 10.09
N SER A 99 11.14 -18.74 11.21
CA SER A 99 11.65 -17.79 12.21
C SER A 99 12.66 -16.77 11.67
N LEU A 100 13.33 -17.06 10.56
CA LEU A 100 14.24 -16.11 9.89
C LEU A 100 13.52 -14.99 9.12
N HIS A 101 12.31 -15.26 8.62
CA HIS A 101 11.60 -14.39 7.68
C HIS A 101 10.39 -13.65 8.29
N VAL A 102 10.05 -13.99 9.52
CA VAL A 102 9.17 -13.21 10.39
C VAL A 102 9.98 -12.79 11.60
N ARG A 103 9.83 -11.53 12.03
CA ARG A 103 10.40 -11.06 13.29
C ARG A 103 9.32 -10.40 14.11
N GLU A 104 9.37 -10.61 15.42
CA GLU A 104 8.59 -9.81 16.35
C GLU A 104 9.15 -8.39 16.40
N ARG A 105 8.29 -7.39 16.23
CA ARG A 105 8.65 -5.97 16.23
C ARG A 105 7.52 -5.16 16.83
N MET A 106 7.85 -4.03 17.44
CA MET A 106 6.86 -3.01 17.78
C MET A 106 6.30 -2.40 16.48
N TYR A 107 5.02 -2.65 16.23
CA TYR A 107 4.32 -2.16 15.05
C TYR A 107 3.22 -1.18 15.47
N PRO A 108 3.13 0.01 14.85
CA PRO A 108 2.07 0.95 15.16
C PRO A 108 0.76 0.52 14.52
N PHE A 109 -0.25 0.39 15.35
CA PHE A 109 -1.64 0.21 14.93
C PHE A 109 -2.41 1.51 15.16
N ARG A 110 -3.22 1.89 14.17
CA ARG A 110 -4.12 3.03 14.31
C ARG A 110 -5.38 2.58 15.03
N GLN A 111 -5.64 3.15 16.20
CA GLN A 111 -6.82 2.91 17.02
C GLN A 111 -7.60 4.22 17.14
N GLY A 112 -8.57 4.39 16.25
CA GLY A 112 -9.24 5.68 16.05
C GLY A 112 -8.25 6.78 15.66
N TRP A 113 -8.09 7.76 16.54
CA TRP A 113 -7.19 8.91 16.36
C TRP A 113 -5.78 8.69 16.90
N VAL A 114 -5.56 7.62 17.68
CA VAL A 114 -4.29 7.35 18.35
C VAL A 114 -3.50 6.29 17.58
N THR A 115 -2.17 6.42 17.60
CA THR A 115 -1.26 5.37 17.15
C THR A 115 -0.68 4.67 18.36
N VAL A 116 -0.91 3.37 18.49
CA VAL A 116 -0.40 2.55 19.60
C VAL A 116 0.59 1.55 19.05
N GLU A 117 1.80 1.52 19.61
CA GLU A 117 2.78 0.51 19.27
C GLU A 117 2.50 -0.78 20.05
N ARG A 118 2.43 -1.91 19.35
CA ARG A 118 2.22 -3.24 19.95
C ARG A 118 3.19 -4.26 19.33
N PRO A 119 3.62 -5.27 20.09
CA PRO A 119 4.38 -6.37 19.52
C PRO A 119 3.55 -7.09 18.47
N ALA A 120 4.14 -7.29 17.29
CA ALA A 120 3.52 -8.02 16.19
C ALA A 120 4.60 -8.80 15.42
N SER A 121 4.21 -9.98 14.91
CA SER A 121 5.06 -10.76 14.01
C SER A 121 4.95 -10.20 12.60
N VAL A 122 6.03 -9.63 12.08
CA VAL A 122 6.00 -8.87 10.82
C VAL A 122 7.08 -9.38 9.86
N CYS A 123 6.67 -9.76 8.64
CA CYS A 123 7.60 -10.09 7.57
C CYS A 123 8.29 -8.82 7.02
N ALA A 124 9.46 -8.99 6.38
CA ALA A 124 10.24 -7.88 5.84
C ALA A 124 9.41 -6.97 4.90
N ARG A 125 8.62 -7.54 3.99
CA ARG A 125 7.81 -6.76 3.04
C ARG A 125 6.77 -5.87 3.73
N CYS A 126 6.06 -6.41 4.73
CA CYS A 126 5.07 -5.63 5.50
C CYS A 126 5.74 -4.55 6.36
N TRP A 127 6.94 -4.84 6.88
CA TRP A 127 7.72 -3.83 7.60
C TRP A 127 8.09 -2.68 6.67
N ASP A 128 8.67 -2.94 5.52
CA ASP A 128 9.23 -1.89 4.66
C ASP A 128 8.16 -1.00 4.03
N ARG A 129 7.05 -1.60 3.57
CA ARG A 129 5.95 -0.85 2.95
C ARG A 129 5.32 0.18 3.89
N ARG A 130 5.44 0.01 5.21
CA ARG A 130 4.91 0.98 6.19
C ARG A 130 5.40 2.40 5.91
N LYS A 131 6.62 2.58 5.41
CA LYS A 131 7.21 3.89 5.10
C LYS A 131 6.42 4.64 4.02
N ILE A 132 5.84 3.91 3.06
CA ILE A 132 5.03 4.45 1.97
C ILE A 132 3.66 4.93 2.49
N TRP A 133 3.13 4.23 3.50
CA TRP A 133 1.77 4.44 4.00
C TRP A 133 1.66 5.35 5.23
N ARG A 134 2.73 5.52 6.02
CA ARG A 134 2.75 6.38 7.22
C ARG A 134 2.63 7.89 6.92
N GLY A 135 2.87 8.33 5.70
CA GLY A 135 2.55 9.69 5.28
C GLY A 135 1.05 9.81 4.98
N ALA A 136 0.31 10.54 5.82
CA ALA A 136 -1.02 11.10 5.59
C ALA A 136 -0.89 12.62 5.63
#